data_AF-A0A7W2TYN3-F1
#
_entry.id   AF-A0A7W2TYN3-F1
#
_cell.length_a   1.000
_cell.length_b   1.000
_cell.length_c   1.000
_cell.angle_alpha   90.00
_cell.angle_beta   90.00
_cell.angle_gamma   90.00
#
_symmetry.space_group_name_H-M   'P 1'
#
loop_
_entity.id
_entity.type
_entity.pdbx_description
1 polymer ?
#
loop_
_entity_poly.entity_id
_entity_poly.type
_entity_poly.pdbx_seq_one_letter_code
_entity_poly.pdbx_strand_id
1 'polypeptide(L)'
;MSKITLIYNKGFLKLRQPGLWALLLTALLASSQLSAAAQANSIPADTDPWAQEITAYAKGLLGSDQALSLAAVPLSGPGKAQFVDADKPMVPASIMKLVTTYAALELLGPNFHWNTDFLSDGELRGERLEGNLYVRFGGDPKLTIERLWRSLGELRGKGITRITGDLVLDGSHFKMITTAPPFDDKGDNPFAAFLVEPSAYLTNLNLLQFQVNADQRGVQAWVTPALPGIEIDNQVKISAGGACPSSTALKWQPEAKEKGPITLRISGQLPKGCQVSSYLSLLSQPRYSALLIRHVLASHGITVEGQDSLASSPDQATLLLRSRSPDLATMVRDINKWSSNVMARQMLLTIGAELGGEQAKDDRVAGIEAIHHWLQAKGIDSKGLVIENGSGLSRNSRMTARQGVEILQQAWNSPYASDLLASMPIIALDGTMAKRLRNTGLQGLGRIKTGSLENVRSIAGYSRDDKDTHWAIVAMVNNNPAWNGQGVLDRILYSLYHRPPTLPSSAAAKAAEPSAGAI
;
A
#
# COMPACT_ATOMS: atom_id res chain seq x y z
N MET A 1 -31.02 43.72 -11.41
CA MET A 1 -30.35 44.55 -12.43
C MET A 1 -29.16 43.77 -12.98
N SER A 2 -29.14 43.63 -14.31
CA SER A 2 -28.12 43.15 -15.25
C SER A 2 -26.92 42.26 -14.82
N LYS A 3 -27.00 41.01 -15.31
CA LYS A 3 -26.01 40.25 -16.10
C LYS A 3 -24.61 40.86 -16.27
N ILE A 4 -23.58 40.07 -15.92
CA ILE A 4 -22.35 39.92 -16.73
C ILE A 4 -22.00 38.43 -16.78
N THR A 5 -22.03 37.90 -18.00
CA THR A 5 -21.54 36.59 -18.42
C THR A 5 -20.07 36.75 -18.83
N LEU A 6 -19.17 35.88 -18.34
CA LEU A 6 -17.79 35.80 -18.84
C LEU A 6 -17.51 34.36 -19.28
N ILE A 7 -17.50 34.21 -20.61
CA ILE A 7 -17.11 33.03 -21.37
C ILE A 7 -15.58 33.01 -21.40
N TYR A 8 -14.94 31.95 -20.92
CA TYR A 8 -13.53 31.69 -21.22
C TYR A 8 -13.43 30.54 -22.22
N ASN A 9 -13.00 30.92 -23.43
CA ASN A 9 -12.81 30.04 -24.57
C ASN A 9 -11.37 29.50 -24.59
N LYS A 10 -11.21 28.22 -24.94
CA LYS A 10 -9.93 27.53 -25.15
C LYS A 10 -9.25 28.05 -26.41
N GLY A 11 -7.92 28.22 -26.37
CA GLY A 11 -7.12 28.52 -27.55
C GLY A 11 -5.67 28.09 -27.38
N PHE A 12 -5.33 26.95 -27.99
CA PHE A 12 -3.95 26.49 -28.23
C PHE A 12 -3.23 27.45 -29.19
N LEU A 13 -1.98 27.81 -28.90
CA LEU A 13 -1.05 28.25 -29.94
C LEU A 13 0.37 27.72 -29.70
N LYS A 14 0.81 26.83 -30.59
CA LYS A 14 2.20 26.43 -30.83
C LYS A 14 2.91 27.57 -31.56
N LEU A 15 4.13 27.92 -31.13
CA LEU A 15 5.05 28.72 -31.94
C LEU A 15 6.40 28.01 -32.06
N ARG A 16 6.72 27.60 -33.29
CA ARG A 16 8.07 27.29 -33.80
C ARG A 16 8.58 28.55 -34.48
N GLN A 17 9.87 28.88 -34.32
CA GLN A 17 10.63 29.64 -35.32
C GLN A 17 12.07 29.07 -35.46
N PRO A 18 12.67 29.13 -36.68
CA PRO A 18 13.99 28.57 -36.98
C PRO A 18 15.10 29.63 -37.26
N GLY A 19 16.37 29.17 -37.30
CA GLY A 19 17.48 29.70 -38.11
C GLY A 19 18.46 30.67 -37.42
N LEU A 20 19.66 30.25 -37.00
CA LEU A 20 20.94 30.16 -37.77
C LEU A 20 21.62 31.51 -38.06
N TRP A 21 22.76 31.79 -37.43
CA TRP A 21 23.98 32.34 -38.05
C TRP A 21 25.22 31.83 -37.29
N ALA A 22 26.26 31.49 -38.06
CA ALA A 22 27.42 30.72 -37.65
C ALA A 22 28.72 31.54 -37.74
N LEU A 23 29.78 30.94 -37.18
CA LEU A 23 31.21 31.08 -37.48
C LEU A 23 32.00 32.28 -36.92
N LEU A 24 32.92 31.96 -36.01
CA LEU A 24 34.36 32.19 -36.22
C LEU A 24 35.17 31.10 -35.49
N LEU A 25 36.19 30.61 -36.20
CA LEU A 25 36.99 29.41 -35.94
C LEU A 25 38.47 29.84 -35.98
N THR A 26 39.36 29.02 -35.40
CA THR A 26 40.85 29.02 -35.41
C THR A 26 41.54 29.69 -34.20
N ALA A 27 42.55 29.12 -33.51
CA ALA A 27 43.29 27.85 -33.68
C ALA A 27 44.07 27.47 -32.39
N LEU A 28 44.03 26.17 -32.05
CA LEU A 28 45.13 25.25 -31.68
C LEU A 28 46.38 25.74 -30.91
N LEU A 29 46.68 25.14 -29.74
CA LEU A 29 47.70 24.07 -29.58
C LEU A 29 47.87 23.59 -28.12
N ALA A 30 47.73 22.26 -27.97
CA ALA A 30 48.45 21.33 -27.10
C ALA A 30 48.71 21.66 -25.60
N SER A 31 48.05 20.91 -24.71
CA SER A 31 48.75 20.19 -23.63
C SER A 31 48.02 18.89 -23.32
N SER A 32 48.79 17.82 -23.43
CA SER A 32 48.45 16.43 -23.18
C SER A 32 48.33 16.11 -21.68
N GLN A 33 47.53 15.08 -21.39
CA GLN A 33 47.55 14.23 -20.18
C GLN A 33 47.02 14.82 -18.86
N LEU A 34 45.79 14.42 -18.51
CA LEU A 34 45.48 13.73 -17.25
C LEU A 34 44.06 13.16 -17.34
N SER A 35 43.92 12.03 -18.03
CA SER A 35 42.82 11.09 -17.76
C SER A 35 43.11 10.46 -16.40
N ALA A 36 42.74 11.15 -15.32
CA ALA A 36 42.63 10.53 -14.02
C ALA A 36 41.33 9.71 -14.04
N ALA A 37 41.52 8.40 -14.14
CA ALA A 37 40.47 7.40 -14.07
C ALA A 37 39.51 7.71 -12.91
N ALA A 38 38.22 7.83 -13.23
CA ALA A 38 37.17 7.46 -12.30
C ALA A 38 37.29 5.95 -12.06
N GLN A 39 38.22 5.56 -11.20
CA GLN A 39 38.15 4.27 -10.53
C GLN A 39 36.93 4.34 -9.63
N ALA A 40 35.83 3.78 -10.15
CA ALA A 40 34.81 3.18 -9.31
C ALA A 40 35.55 2.23 -8.35
N ASN A 41 35.84 2.69 -7.15
CA ASN A 41 36.23 1.83 -6.05
C ASN A 41 35.01 0.97 -5.68
N SER A 42 34.79 -0.10 -6.45
CA SER A 42 34.07 -1.26 -5.99
C SER A 42 34.90 -1.89 -4.86
N ILE A 43 34.73 -1.38 -3.64
CA ILE A 43 35.25 -2.03 -2.44
C ILE A 43 34.51 -3.38 -2.39
N PRO A 44 35.21 -4.53 -2.34
CA PRO A 44 34.55 -5.80 -2.19
C PRO A 44 33.71 -5.78 -0.91
N ALA A 45 32.41 -6.06 -1.05
CA ALA A 45 31.58 -6.45 0.08
C ALA A 45 32.19 -7.70 0.76
N ASP A 46 31.93 -7.89 2.05
CA ASP A 46 32.36 -9.00 2.94
C ASP A 46 33.65 -8.87 3.79
N THR A 47 34.35 -7.74 3.82
CA THR A 47 35.53 -7.59 4.73
C THR A 47 35.30 -6.77 6.00
N ASP A 48 34.12 -6.13 6.16
CA ASP A 48 33.83 -5.37 7.37
C ASP A 48 33.46 -6.31 8.54
N PRO A 49 34.10 -6.17 9.73
CA PRO A 49 33.79 -7.01 10.88
C PRO A 49 32.31 -7.03 11.27
N TRP A 50 31.61 -5.90 11.09
CA TRP A 50 30.19 -5.82 11.39
C TRP A 50 29.36 -6.69 10.45
N ALA A 51 29.61 -6.60 9.13
CA ALA A 51 28.93 -7.41 8.14
C ALA A 51 29.23 -8.91 8.35
N GLN A 52 30.47 -9.26 8.68
CA GLN A 52 30.86 -10.64 8.98
C GLN A 52 30.13 -11.20 10.21
N GLU A 53 29.99 -10.42 11.29
CA GLU A 53 29.24 -10.84 12.48
C GLU A 53 27.76 -11.11 12.14
N ILE A 54 27.14 -10.22 11.36
CA ILE A 54 25.75 -10.37 10.93
C ILE A 54 25.57 -11.58 10.01
N THR A 55 26.44 -11.78 9.03
CA THR A 55 26.39 -12.93 8.13
C THR A 55 26.60 -14.24 8.89
N ALA A 56 27.54 -14.28 9.85
CA ALA A 56 27.75 -15.45 10.70
C ALA A 56 26.53 -15.77 11.58
N TYR A 57 25.93 -14.74 12.19
CA TYR A 57 24.69 -14.89 12.97
C TYR A 57 23.53 -15.40 12.09
N ALA A 58 23.36 -14.82 10.90
CA ALA A 58 22.33 -15.21 9.96
C ALA A 58 22.52 -16.67 9.50
N LYS A 59 23.74 -17.06 9.13
CA LYS A 59 24.09 -18.43 8.77
C LYS A 59 23.72 -19.41 9.89
N GLY A 60 24.11 -19.13 11.13
CA GLY A 60 23.83 -20.00 12.27
C GLY A 60 22.34 -20.22 12.51
N LEU A 61 21.52 -19.19 12.30
CA LEU A 61 20.07 -19.26 12.56
C LEU A 61 19.25 -19.77 11.35
N LEU A 62 19.72 -19.52 10.13
CA LEU A 62 19.01 -19.85 8.89
C LEU A 62 19.51 -21.16 8.24
N GLY A 63 20.71 -21.62 8.59
CA GLY A 63 21.35 -22.78 7.97
C GLY A 63 21.77 -22.56 6.52
N SER A 64 21.87 -21.31 6.06
CA SER A 64 22.19 -20.95 4.68
C SER A 64 22.97 -19.64 4.60
N ASP A 65 24.05 -19.65 3.82
CA ASP A 65 24.88 -18.46 3.52
C ASP A 65 24.24 -17.52 2.50
N GLN A 66 23.21 -17.99 1.80
CA GLN A 66 22.60 -17.28 0.66
C GLN A 66 21.23 -16.70 0.98
N ALA A 67 20.77 -16.84 2.22
CA ALA A 67 19.41 -16.47 2.59
C ALA A 67 19.23 -14.97 2.86
N LEU A 68 20.30 -14.23 3.19
CA LEU A 68 20.26 -12.81 3.56
C LEU A 68 20.75 -11.91 2.42
N SER A 69 20.01 -10.83 2.16
CA SER A 69 20.48 -9.66 1.41
C SER A 69 20.25 -8.42 2.27
N LEU A 70 21.24 -7.54 2.39
CA LEU A 70 21.24 -6.39 3.29
C LEU A 70 21.96 -5.20 2.66
N ALA A 71 21.38 -4.02 2.81
CA ALA A 71 22.02 -2.74 2.63
C ALA A 71 21.65 -1.81 3.80
N ALA A 72 22.66 -1.25 4.48
CA ALA A 72 22.48 -0.26 5.54
C ALA A 72 23.40 0.93 5.25
N VAL A 73 22.82 2.10 5.04
CA VAL A 73 23.54 3.29 4.60
C VAL A 73 23.28 4.43 5.59
N PRO A 74 24.34 5.08 6.12
CA PRO A 74 24.18 6.24 6.98
C PRO A 74 23.70 7.44 6.16
N LEU A 75 22.76 8.19 6.71
CA LEU A 75 22.15 9.41 6.14
C LEU A 75 22.69 10.68 6.81
N SER A 76 23.40 10.52 7.93
CA SER A 76 24.05 11.56 8.72
C SER A 76 25.21 10.92 9.50
N GLY A 77 26.00 11.72 10.24
CA GLY A 77 26.98 11.21 11.20
C GLY A 77 28.16 10.43 10.59
N PRO A 78 29.02 9.82 11.44
CA PRO A 78 30.27 9.17 11.03
C PRO A 78 30.10 7.70 10.59
N GLY A 79 28.87 7.29 10.24
CA GLY A 79 28.58 5.90 9.88
C GLY A 79 29.31 5.43 8.61
N LYS A 80 29.53 4.12 8.50
CA LYS A 80 30.07 3.47 7.30
C LYS A 80 29.01 2.55 6.69
N ALA A 81 28.68 2.75 5.41
CA ALA A 81 27.72 1.91 4.70
C ALA A 81 28.13 0.42 4.70
N GLN A 82 27.13 -0.46 4.83
CA GLN A 82 27.28 -1.91 4.89
C GLN A 82 26.40 -2.60 3.87
N PHE A 83 26.95 -3.64 3.24
CA PHE A 83 26.28 -4.42 2.20
C PHE A 83 26.61 -5.90 2.39
N VAL A 84 25.59 -6.76 2.29
CA VAL A 84 25.72 -8.23 2.22
C VAL A 84 24.80 -8.69 1.10
N ASP A 85 25.35 -9.30 0.04
CA ASP A 85 24.58 -9.72 -1.14
C ASP A 85 23.58 -8.65 -1.63
N ALA A 86 23.95 -7.37 -1.55
CA ALA A 86 23.00 -6.26 -1.69
C ALA A 86 22.42 -6.14 -3.10
N ASP A 87 23.12 -6.69 -4.10
CA ASP A 87 22.75 -6.71 -5.52
C ASP A 87 21.98 -7.97 -5.93
N LYS A 88 21.77 -8.91 -5.00
CA LYS A 88 21.01 -10.13 -5.24
C LYS A 88 19.52 -9.81 -5.33
N PRO A 89 18.83 -10.17 -6.43
CA PRO A 89 17.37 -10.01 -6.51
C PRO A 89 16.67 -10.97 -5.55
N MET A 90 15.91 -10.42 -4.61
CA MET A 90 15.16 -11.15 -3.59
C MET A 90 13.66 -10.90 -3.75
N VAL A 91 12.82 -11.85 -3.35
CA VAL A 91 11.40 -11.58 -3.11
C VAL A 91 11.27 -10.58 -1.95
N PRO A 92 10.73 -9.38 -2.17
CA PRO A 92 10.73 -8.36 -1.13
C PRO A 92 9.59 -8.53 -0.12
N ALA A 93 8.52 -9.25 -0.45
CA ALA A 93 7.26 -9.19 0.29
C ALA A 93 6.77 -7.72 0.42
N SER A 94 6.09 -7.39 1.53
CA SER A 94 5.41 -6.09 1.69
C SER A 94 6.30 -4.84 1.78
N ILE A 95 7.64 -4.94 1.74
CA ILE A 95 8.47 -3.74 1.58
C ILE A 95 8.37 -3.15 0.17
N MET A 96 7.86 -3.91 -0.82
CA MET A 96 7.48 -3.39 -2.15
C MET A 96 6.50 -2.20 -2.05
N LYS A 97 5.67 -2.16 -1.01
CA LYS A 97 4.75 -1.04 -0.77
C LYS A 97 5.47 0.29 -0.60
N LEU A 98 6.72 0.31 -0.15
CA LEU A 98 7.49 1.56 -0.07
C LEU A 98 7.81 2.12 -1.46
N VAL A 99 8.07 1.25 -2.45
CA VAL A 99 8.25 1.66 -3.85
C VAL A 99 6.96 2.31 -4.36
N THR A 100 5.83 1.62 -4.20
CA THR A 100 4.52 2.12 -4.68
C THR A 100 4.07 3.37 -3.94
N THR A 101 4.18 3.42 -2.61
CA THR A 101 3.70 4.56 -1.82
C THR A 101 4.58 5.80 -1.98
N TYR A 102 5.90 5.63 -2.08
CA TYR A 102 6.77 6.77 -2.34
C TYR A 102 6.63 7.29 -3.77
N ALA A 103 6.52 6.40 -4.77
CA ALA A 103 6.21 6.82 -6.13
C ALA A 103 4.88 7.59 -6.19
N ALA A 104 3.84 7.13 -5.47
CA ALA A 104 2.56 7.84 -5.41
C ALA A 104 2.67 9.25 -4.82
N LEU A 105 3.44 9.43 -3.74
CA LEU A 105 3.70 10.75 -3.15
C LEU A 105 4.34 11.71 -4.15
N GLU A 106 5.34 11.23 -4.89
CA GLU A 106 6.08 12.04 -5.87
C GLU A 106 5.28 12.32 -7.15
N LEU A 107 4.53 11.34 -7.65
CA LEU A 107 3.85 11.40 -8.94
C LEU A 107 2.48 12.05 -8.87
N LEU A 108 1.71 11.81 -7.81
CA LEU A 108 0.34 12.32 -7.65
C LEU A 108 0.27 13.50 -6.67
N GLY A 109 1.26 13.61 -5.77
CA GLY A 109 1.31 14.62 -4.72
C GLY A 109 0.57 14.19 -3.43
N PRO A 110 1.01 14.66 -2.26
CA PRO A 110 0.48 14.23 -0.97
C PRO A 110 -0.98 14.65 -0.75
N ASN A 111 -1.42 15.73 -1.41
CA ASN A 111 -2.78 16.29 -1.33
C ASN A 111 -3.73 15.69 -2.38
N PHE A 112 -3.35 14.62 -3.09
CA PHE A 112 -4.26 13.95 -4.01
C PHE A 112 -5.46 13.37 -3.24
N HIS A 113 -6.65 13.41 -3.84
CA HIS A 113 -7.87 12.83 -3.28
C HIS A 113 -8.62 12.05 -4.34
N TRP A 114 -9.21 10.94 -3.92
CA TRP A 114 -10.18 10.19 -4.70
C TRP A 114 -11.59 10.75 -4.45
N ASN A 115 -12.40 10.77 -5.50
CA ASN A 115 -13.80 11.19 -5.42
C ASN A 115 -14.70 10.00 -5.73
N THR A 116 -15.85 9.95 -5.07
CA THR A 116 -16.96 9.05 -5.43
C THR A 116 -18.20 9.91 -5.59
N ASP A 117 -18.76 9.91 -6.79
CA ASP A 117 -19.85 10.77 -7.18
C ASP A 117 -21.16 10.00 -7.14
N PHE A 118 -22.19 10.63 -6.58
CA PHE A 118 -23.55 10.10 -6.58
C PHE A 118 -24.37 11.00 -7.50
N LEU A 119 -24.86 10.42 -8.60
CA LEU A 119 -25.55 11.15 -9.67
C LEU A 119 -26.95 10.60 -9.90
N SER A 120 -27.77 11.35 -10.63
CA SER A 120 -29.07 10.87 -11.12
C SER A 120 -29.40 11.42 -12.49
N ASP A 121 -30.12 10.63 -13.28
CA ASP A 121 -30.75 11.04 -14.54
C ASP A 121 -32.20 11.50 -14.34
N GLY A 122 -32.69 11.48 -13.10
CA GLY A 122 -34.07 11.80 -12.73
C GLY A 122 -34.28 13.19 -12.17
N GLU A 123 -35.55 13.48 -11.89
CA GLU A 123 -35.99 14.71 -11.24
C GLU A 123 -36.49 14.44 -9.81
N LEU A 124 -36.28 15.39 -8.91
CA LEU A 124 -36.84 15.34 -7.55
C LEU A 124 -38.30 15.85 -7.58
N ARG A 125 -39.27 14.96 -7.35
CA ARG A 125 -40.69 15.29 -7.16
C ARG A 125 -41.10 15.08 -5.71
N GLY A 126 -41.15 16.18 -4.96
CA GLY A 126 -41.36 16.13 -3.51
C GLY A 126 -40.20 15.39 -2.85
N GLU A 127 -40.48 14.28 -2.17
CA GLU A 127 -39.47 13.44 -1.52
C GLU A 127 -38.93 12.29 -2.40
N ARG A 128 -39.41 12.17 -3.64
CA ARG A 128 -39.08 11.06 -4.55
C ARG A 128 -38.13 11.52 -5.64
N LEU A 129 -37.00 10.84 -5.77
CA LEU A 129 -36.14 10.95 -6.93
C LEU A 129 -36.65 9.99 -8.02
N GLU A 130 -37.26 10.55 -9.07
CA GLU A 130 -37.82 9.82 -10.20
C GLU A 130 -36.75 9.55 -11.25
N GLY A 131 -35.87 8.60 -10.96
CA GLY A 131 -34.79 8.17 -11.83
C GLY A 131 -33.84 7.22 -11.12
N ASN A 132 -32.72 6.91 -11.76
CA ASN A 132 -31.70 6.03 -11.24
C ASN A 132 -30.76 6.79 -10.29
N LEU A 133 -30.18 6.07 -9.32
CA LEU A 133 -29.04 6.54 -8.54
C LEU A 133 -27.77 5.90 -9.10
N TYR A 134 -26.92 6.71 -9.70
CA TYR A 134 -25.60 6.28 -10.16
C TYR A 134 -24.56 6.51 -9.06
N VAL A 135 -23.68 5.55 -8.85
CA VAL A 135 -22.50 5.68 -7.99
C VAL A 135 -21.28 5.50 -8.87
N ARG A 136 -20.66 6.62 -9.24
CA ARG A 136 -19.43 6.65 -10.03
C ARG A 136 -18.23 6.60 -9.10
N PHE A 137 -17.55 5.46 -9.10
CA PHE A 137 -16.39 5.23 -8.26
C PHE A 137 -15.13 5.78 -8.92
N GLY A 138 -14.39 6.63 -8.21
CA GLY A 138 -13.11 7.16 -8.65
C GLY A 138 -11.90 6.44 -8.07
N GLY A 139 -12.02 5.15 -7.72
CA GLY A 139 -10.86 4.33 -7.33
C GLY A 139 -10.35 4.48 -5.89
N ASP A 140 -11.17 5.01 -4.99
CA ASP A 140 -10.81 5.26 -3.59
C ASP A 140 -10.34 3.99 -2.85
N PRO A 141 -9.09 3.95 -2.34
CA PRO A 141 -8.56 2.76 -1.67
C PRO A 141 -9.22 2.48 -0.31
N LYS A 142 -9.96 3.44 0.25
CA LYS A 142 -10.52 3.37 1.61
C LYS A 142 -11.87 4.09 1.71
N LEU A 143 -12.79 3.80 0.78
CA LEU A 143 -14.19 4.23 0.89
C LEU A 143 -14.92 3.42 1.97
N THR A 144 -14.82 3.86 3.22
CA THR A 144 -15.38 3.14 4.38
C THR A 144 -16.88 3.29 4.52
N ILE A 145 -17.50 2.40 5.29
CA ILE A 145 -18.93 2.48 5.62
C ILE A 145 -19.29 3.79 6.33
N GLU A 146 -18.44 4.33 7.19
CA GLU A 146 -18.70 5.59 7.91
C GLU A 146 -18.68 6.79 6.95
N ARG A 147 -17.77 6.76 5.96
CA ARG A 147 -17.73 7.79 4.92
C ARG A 147 -18.95 7.70 4.01
N LEU A 148 -19.36 6.49 3.63
CA LEU A 148 -20.62 6.29 2.91
C LEU A 148 -21.81 6.76 3.73
N TRP A 149 -21.89 6.41 5.01
CA TRP A 149 -22.97 6.82 5.91
C TRP A 149 -23.07 8.32 6.02
N ARG A 150 -21.95 9.02 6.24
CA ARG A 150 -21.94 10.48 6.27
C ARG A 150 -22.40 11.10 4.96
N SER A 151 -21.81 10.67 3.82
CA SER A 151 -22.11 11.26 2.51
C SER A 151 -23.56 10.98 2.08
N LEU A 152 -24.02 9.73 2.19
CA LEU A 152 -25.38 9.35 1.80
C LEU A 152 -26.46 9.96 2.70
N GLY A 153 -26.14 10.30 3.95
CA GLY A 153 -27.02 11.07 4.82
C GLY A 153 -27.37 12.45 4.26
N GLU A 154 -26.51 13.05 3.43
CA GLU A 154 -26.81 14.34 2.78
C GLU A 154 -27.98 14.23 1.77
N LEU A 155 -28.20 13.05 1.15
CA LEU A 155 -29.37 12.83 0.30
C LEU A 155 -30.67 12.97 1.10
N ARG A 156 -30.68 12.45 2.33
CA ARG A 156 -31.82 12.61 3.25
C ARG A 156 -32.00 14.08 3.63
N GLY A 157 -30.91 14.79 3.91
CA GLY A 157 -30.92 16.23 4.18
C GLY A 157 -31.43 17.08 3.00
N LYS A 158 -31.28 16.59 1.76
CA LYS A 158 -31.86 17.19 0.54
C LYS A 158 -33.34 16.83 0.32
N GLY A 159 -33.96 16.09 1.25
CA GLY A 159 -35.37 15.71 1.19
C GLY A 159 -35.65 14.40 0.44
N ILE A 160 -34.62 13.68 -0.03
CA ILE A 160 -34.81 12.41 -0.74
C ILE A 160 -35.12 11.32 0.29
N THR A 161 -36.27 10.66 0.14
CA THR A 161 -36.69 9.52 0.97
C THR A 161 -36.92 8.25 0.15
N ARG A 162 -37.08 8.40 -1.16
CA ARG A 162 -37.34 7.28 -2.09
C ARG A 162 -36.69 7.55 -3.44
N ILE A 163 -36.06 6.53 -4.02
CA ILE A 163 -35.46 6.52 -5.36
C ILE A 163 -36.19 5.44 -6.15
N THR A 164 -36.93 5.82 -7.19
CA THR A 164 -37.84 4.89 -7.89
C THR A 164 -37.13 4.04 -8.94
N GLY A 165 -35.94 4.44 -9.40
CA GLY A 165 -35.13 3.70 -10.36
C GLY A 165 -34.13 2.75 -9.70
N ASP A 166 -33.18 2.32 -10.52
CA ASP A 166 -32.12 1.36 -10.16
C ASP A 166 -30.99 2.03 -9.36
N LEU A 167 -30.24 1.20 -8.62
CA LEU A 167 -28.90 1.53 -8.14
C LEU A 167 -27.89 1.07 -9.19
N VAL A 168 -27.27 2.02 -9.87
CA VAL A 168 -26.31 1.76 -10.94
C VAL A 168 -24.89 2.03 -10.43
N LEU A 169 -24.02 1.02 -10.46
CA LEU A 169 -22.62 1.19 -10.09
C LEU A 169 -21.77 1.40 -11.34
N ASP A 170 -21.06 2.53 -11.39
CA ASP A 170 -20.17 2.92 -12.47
C ASP A 170 -18.71 2.78 -12.03
N GLY A 171 -18.08 1.68 -12.46
CA GLY A 171 -16.68 1.37 -12.20
C GLY A 171 -15.74 1.69 -13.36
N SER A 172 -16.15 2.56 -14.28
CA SER A 172 -15.38 2.88 -15.50
C SER A 172 -14.04 3.58 -15.25
N HIS A 173 -13.76 4.03 -14.02
CA HIS A 173 -12.53 4.72 -13.66
C HIS A 173 -11.27 3.86 -13.88
N PHE A 174 -11.32 2.55 -13.61
CA PHE A 174 -10.19 1.66 -13.90
C PHE A 174 -10.40 0.83 -15.16
N LYS A 175 -9.38 0.83 -16.01
CA LYS A 175 -9.20 -0.10 -17.12
C LYS A 175 -8.38 -1.28 -16.61
N MET A 176 -8.99 -2.44 -16.49
CA MET A 176 -8.30 -3.66 -16.07
C MET A 176 -8.56 -4.78 -17.07
N ILE A 177 -7.49 -5.42 -17.53
CA ILE A 177 -7.59 -6.67 -18.26
C ILE A 177 -7.40 -7.79 -17.24
N THR A 178 -8.41 -8.65 -17.09
CA THR A 178 -8.52 -9.69 -16.04
C THR A 178 -7.55 -10.87 -16.20
N THR A 179 -6.42 -10.70 -16.88
CA THR A 179 -5.49 -11.80 -17.26
C THR A 179 -4.35 -12.03 -16.28
N ALA A 180 -4.29 -11.33 -15.14
CA ALA A 180 -3.29 -11.62 -14.12
C ALA A 180 -3.58 -13.01 -13.50
N PRO A 181 -2.62 -13.95 -13.52
CA PRO A 181 -2.80 -15.25 -12.89
C PRO A 181 -3.06 -15.08 -11.38
N PRO A 182 -3.89 -15.93 -10.76
CA PRO A 182 -4.09 -15.90 -9.32
C PRO A 182 -2.75 -16.10 -8.61
N PHE A 183 -2.56 -15.45 -7.47
CA PHE A 183 -1.34 -15.63 -6.69
C PHE A 183 -1.26 -17.08 -6.20
N ASP A 184 -0.10 -17.71 -6.43
CA ASP A 184 0.27 -18.95 -5.73
C ASP A 184 0.58 -18.59 -4.26
N ASP A 185 -0.47 -18.44 -3.48
CA ASP A 185 -0.40 -18.54 -2.04
C ASP A 185 -0.97 -19.90 -1.65
N LYS A 186 -0.21 -20.69 -0.90
CA LYS A 186 -0.58 -22.04 -0.47
C LYS A 186 -1.73 -22.05 0.56
N GLY A 187 -2.52 -20.99 0.63
CA GLY A 187 -3.62 -20.82 1.55
C GLY A 187 -4.82 -21.66 1.15
N ASP A 188 -5.41 -22.34 2.11
CA ASP A 188 -6.68 -23.05 2.01
C ASP A 188 -7.91 -22.12 2.07
N ASN A 189 -7.69 -20.81 2.21
CA ASN A 189 -8.74 -19.80 2.39
C ASN A 189 -8.69 -18.70 1.30
N PRO A 190 -9.42 -18.89 0.17
CA PRO A 190 -9.48 -17.87 -0.89
C PRO A 190 -10.23 -16.58 -0.48
N PHE A 191 -10.89 -16.58 0.68
CA PHE A 191 -11.66 -15.43 1.18
C PHE A 191 -10.87 -14.59 2.20
N ALA A 192 -9.59 -14.87 2.38
CA ALA A 192 -8.75 -14.18 3.34
C ALA A 192 -8.64 -12.67 3.02
N ALA A 193 -8.70 -11.84 4.05
CA ALA A 193 -8.70 -10.38 3.89
C ALA A 193 -7.49 -9.82 3.14
N PHE A 194 -6.34 -10.49 3.19
CA PHE A 194 -5.12 -10.06 2.51
C PHE A 194 -5.09 -10.44 1.02
N LEU A 195 -6.03 -11.26 0.54
CA LEU A 195 -6.19 -11.67 -0.85
C LEU A 195 -7.22 -10.84 -1.62
N VAL A 196 -7.85 -9.84 -0.99
CA VAL A 196 -8.82 -8.99 -1.68
C VAL A 196 -8.18 -8.34 -2.92
N GLU A 197 -8.86 -8.51 -4.05
CA GLU A 197 -8.49 -7.94 -5.34
C GLU A 197 -8.86 -6.45 -5.41
N PRO A 198 -8.03 -5.60 -6.03
CA PRO A 198 -8.37 -4.20 -6.27
C PRO A 198 -9.54 -4.11 -7.24
N SER A 199 -10.34 -3.05 -7.14
CA SER A 199 -11.53 -2.87 -7.95
C SER A 199 -11.99 -1.43 -7.90
N ALA A 200 -12.51 -0.91 -9.01
CA ALA A 200 -13.18 0.39 -9.00
C ALA A 200 -14.34 0.39 -7.98
N TYR A 201 -15.01 -0.75 -7.80
CA TYR A 201 -16.12 -0.91 -6.87
C TYR A 201 -15.69 -1.17 -5.42
N LEU A 202 -14.43 -0.96 -5.04
CA LEU A 202 -13.97 -1.30 -3.70
C LEU A 202 -14.61 -0.37 -2.65
N THR A 203 -15.46 -0.93 -1.78
CA THR A 203 -15.95 -0.25 -0.57
C THR A 203 -15.61 -1.07 0.67
N ASN A 204 -15.29 -0.40 1.76
CA ASN A 204 -15.00 -1.00 3.06
C ASN A 204 -14.03 -2.20 2.99
N LEU A 205 -13.02 -2.08 2.11
CA LEU A 205 -12.01 -3.11 1.80
C LEU A 205 -12.59 -4.46 1.33
N ASN A 206 -13.87 -4.52 0.95
CA ASN A 206 -14.62 -5.73 0.64
C ASN A 206 -14.68 -6.75 1.79
N LEU A 207 -14.63 -6.27 3.04
CA LEU A 207 -14.54 -7.15 4.22
C LEU A 207 -15.84 -7.18 5.01
N LEU A 208 -16.21 -8.39 5.43
CA LEU A 208 -17.18 -8.65 6.49
C LEU A 208 -16.41 -9.06 7.74
N GLN A 209 -16.72 -8.44 8.88
CA GLN A 209 -16.19 -8.87 10.17
C GLN A 209 -17.18 -9.84 10.81
N PHE A 210 -16.76 -11.07 10.99
CA PHE A 210 -17.49 -12.07 11.77
C PHE A 210 -16.94 -12.07 13.18
N GLN A 211 -17.83 -12.04 14.17
CA GLN A 211 -17.49 -12.07 15.58
C GLN A 211 -18.19 -13.25 16.25
N VAL A 212 -17.46 -13.96 17.11
CA VAL A 212 -17.98 -15.07 17.90
C VAL A 212 -17.63 -14.82 19.36
N ASN A 213 -18.63 -14.89 20.22
CA ASN A 213 -18.50 -14.68 21.67
C ASN A 213 -19.07 -15.88 22.41
N ALA A 214 -18.33 -16.40 23.38
CA ALA A 214 -18.79 -17.46 24.28
C ALA A 214 -18.95 -16.90 25.70
N ASP A 215 -20.18 -16.85 26.21
CA ASP A 215 -20.48 -16.34 27.55
C ASP A 215 -21.48 -17.23 28.31
N GLN A 216 -22.09 -16.71 29.39
CA GLN A 216 -23.07 -17.46 30.19
C GLN A 216 -24.34 -17.83 29.41
N ARG A 217 -24.66 -17.12 28.33
CA ARG A 217 -25.83 -17.32 27.47
C ARG A 217 -25.54 -18.31 26.34
N GLY A 218 -24.35 -18.91 26.30
CA GLY A 218 -23.90 -19.81 25.24
C GLY A 218 -22.95 -19.13 24.27
N VAL A 219 -22.94 -19.60 23.01
CA VAL A 219 -22.10 -19.02 21.95
C VAL A 219 -22.96 -18.21 20.99
N GLN A 220 -22.64 -16.94 20.82
CA GLN A 220 -23.28 -16.05 19.85
C GLN A 220 -22.31 -15.74 18.72
N ALA A 221 -22.85 -15.60 17.51
CA ALA A 221 -22.09 -15.19 16.33
C ALA A 221 -22.89 -14.17 15.53
N TRP A 222 -22.21 -13.14 15.04
CA TRP A 222 -22.80 -12.09 14.23
C TRP A 222 -21.81 -11.58 13.19
N VAL A 223 -22.32 -10.84 12.21
CA VAL A 223 -21.54 -10.23 11.13
C VAL A 223 -21.74 -8.72 11.12
N THR A 224 -20.70 -7.98 10.77
CA THR A 224 -20.74 -6.53 10.60
C THR A 224 -20.01 -6.12 9.31
N PRO A 225 -20.63 -5.32 8.42
CA PRO A 225 -22.05 -4.93 8.44
C PRO A 225 -23.00 -6.12 8.22
N ALA A 226 -24.22 -6.02 8.75
CA ALA A 226 -25.27 -7.03 8.60
C ALA A 226 -25.95 -6.88 7.23
N LEU A 227 -25.26 -7.32 6.17
CA LEU A 227 -25.75 -7.24 4.80
C LEU A 227 -26.78 -8.33 4.50
N PRO A 228 -27.85 -8.03 3.73
CA PRO A 228 -28.79 -9.03 3.27
C PRO A 228 -28.11 -10.15 2.48
N GLY A 229 -28.55 -11.39 2.69
CA GLY A 229 -28.01 -12.56 1.99
C GLY A 229 -26.68 -13.09 2.57
N ILE A 230 -26.26 -12.62 3.75
CA ILE A 230 -25.20 -13.25 4.56
C ILE A 230 -25.84 -13.90 5.78
N GLU A 231 -25.65 -15.20 5.91
CA GLU A 231 -26.20 -16.01 7.01
C GLU A 231 -25.06 -16.66 7.80
N ILE A 232 -25.31 -16.96 9.09
CA ILE A 232 -24.34 -17.64 9.95
C ILE A 232 -24.94 -18.95 10.45
N ASP A 233 -24.25 -20.05 10.17
CA ASP A 233 -24.50 -21.37 10.77
C ASP A 233 -23.51 -21.56 11.92
N ASN A 234 -23.95 -21.19 13.14
CA ASN A 234 -23.11 -21.22 14.34
C ASN A 234 -23.12 -22.61 14.99
N GLN A 235 -22.05 -23.38 14.79
CA GLN A 235 -21.84 -24.72 15.35
C GLN A 235 -20.70 -24.74 16.39
N VAL A 236 -20.33 -23.58 16.94
CA VAL A 236 -19.25 -23.46 17.91
C VAL A 236 -19.72 -23.97 19.27
N LYS A 237 -18.91 -24.84 19.89
CA LYS A 237 -19.18 -25.38 21.23
C LYS A 237 -18.43 -24.58 22.28
N ILE A 238 -19.05 -24.39 23.43
CA ILE A 238 -18.37 -23.82 24.59
C ILE A 238 -17.38 -24.86 25.17
N SER A 239 -16.17 -24.44 25.47
CA SER A 239 -15.20 -25.25 26.24
C SER A 239 -14.95 -24.65 27.61
N ALA A 240 -14.34 -25.44 28.50
CA ALA A 240 -13.94 -24.98 29.83
C ALA A 240 -13.00 -23.75 29.75
N GLY A 241 -12.95 -22.95 30.81
CA GLY A 241 -12.18 -21.71 30.85
C GLY A 241 -10.69 -21.90 30.51
N GLY A 242 -10.05 -20.83 30.02
CA GLY A 242 -8.65 -20.85 29.60
C GLY A 242 -8.25 -19.57 28.88
N ALA A 243 -7.02 -19.52 28.36
CA ALA A 243 -6.56 -18.40 27.54
C ALA A 243 -7.35 -18.33 26.23
N CYS A 244 -7.73 -17.12 25.82
CA CYS A 244 -8.49 -16.95 24.58
C CYS A 244 -7.64 -17.27 23.35
N PRO A 245 -8.12 -18.17 22.47
CA PRO A 245 -7.36 -18.55 21.29
C PRO A 245 -7.39 -17.44 20.23
N SER A 246 -6.53 -17.56 19.23
CA SER A 246 -6.66 -16.79 17.99
C SER A 246 -7.87 -17.26 17.18
N SER A 247 -8.32 -16.42 16.23
CA SER A 247 -9.43 -16.75 15.32
C SER A 247 -9.18 -18.01 14.48
N THR A 248 -7.92 -18.41 14.29
CA THR A 248 -7.52 -19.64 13.59
C THR A 248 -7.90 -20.92 14.33
N ALA A 249 -8.31 -20.85 15.60
CA ALA A 249 -8.82 -22.01 16.34
C ALA A 249 -10.25 -22.39 15.92
N LEU A 250 -10.99 -21.47 15.30
CA LEU A 250 -12.28 -21.75 14.68
C LEU A 250 -12.11 -22.02 13.19
N LYS A 251 -12.96 -22.89 12.65
CA LYS A 251 -13.09 -23.11 11.21
C LYS A 251 -14.17 -22.18 10.67
N TRP A 252 -13.82 -21.41 9.64
CA TRP A 252 -14.70 -20.47 8.96
C TRP A 252 -14.94 -20.99 7.55
N GLN A 253 -16.09 -21.60 7.30
CA GLN A 253 -16.37 -22.34 6.07
C GLN A 253 -17.54 -21.69 5.32
N PRO A 254 -17.28 -20.87 4.29
CA PRO A 254 -18.32 -20.31 3.46
C PRO A 254 -18.96 -21.42 2.62
N GLU A 255 -20.29 -21.53 2.69
CA GLU A 255 -21.09 -22.39 1.84
C GLU A 255 -21.88 -21.50 0.89
N ALA A 256 -21.40 -21.42 -0.36
CA ALA A 256 -22.07 -20.68 -1.42
C ALA A 256 -22.98 -21.64 -2.20
N LYS A 257 -24.26 -21.29 -2.31
CA LYS A 257 -25.16 -21.88 -3.31
C LYS A 257 -25.00 -21.10 -4.62
N GLU A 258 -25.11 -21.76 -5.78
CA GLU A 258 -24.98 -21.11 -7.11
C GLU A 258 -25.86 -19.87 -7.28
N LYS A 259 -27.04 -19.86 -6.64
CA LYS A 259 -27.93 -18.71 -6.51
C LYS A 259 -28.52 -18.71 -5.10
N GLY A 260 -28.22 -17.69 -4.29
CA GLY A 260 -28.78 -17.58 -2.94
C GLY A 260 -27.93 -16.80 -1.95
N PRO A 261 -28.34 -16.83 -0.66
CA PRO A 261 -27.52 -16.32 0.43
C PRO A 261 -26.22 -17.12 0.54
N ILE A 262 -25.17 -16.47 1.05
CA ILE A 262 -23.94 -17.13 1.47
C ILE A 262 -24.08 -17.46 2.95
N THR A 263 -24.03 -18.75 3.27
CA THR A 263 -24.06 -19.21 4.66
C THR A 263 -22.63 -19.45 5.14
N LEU A 264 -22.18 -18.75 6.18
CA LEU A 264 -20.89 -19.03 6.81
C LEU A 264 -21.09 -20.02 7.96
N ARG A 265 -20.66 -21.27 7.77
CA ARG A 265 -20.56 -22.23 8.87
C ARG A 265 -19.34 -21.92 9.73
N ILE A 266 -19.57 -21.76 11.03
CA ILE A 266 -18.50 -21.55 12.01
C ILE A 266 -18.51 -22.74 12.97
N SER A 267 -17.40 -23.47 13.05
CA SER A 267 -17.29 -24.64 13.93
C SER A 267 -15.98 -24.66 14.71
N GLY A 268 -15.97 -25.37 15.85
CA GLY A 268 -14.83 -25.45 16.74
C GLY A 268 -15.24 -25.35 18.20
N GLN A 269 -14.28 -25.00 19.06
CA GLN A 269 -14.49 -24.79 20.49
C GLN A 269 -13.97 -23.42 20.91
N LEU A 270 -14.72 -22.74 21.78
CA LEU A 270 -14.33 -21.44 22.33
C LEU A 270 -14.51 -21.44 23.86
N PRO A 271 -13.45 -21.14 24.65
CA PRO A 271 -13.58 -21.07 26.10
C PRO A 271 -14.59 -20.02 26.55
N LYS A 272 -15.29 -20.30 27.65
CA LYS A 272 -16.19 -19.32 28.28
C LYS A 272 -15.43 -18.02 28.64
N GLY A 273 -16.00 -16.88 28.26
CA GLY A 273 -15.43 -15.55 28.45
C GLY A 273 -14.59 -15.05 27.27
N CYS A 274 -14.42 -15.85 26.22
CA CYS A 274 -13.61 -15.48 25.06
C CYS A 274 -14.46 -14.95 23.90
N GLN A 275 -13.87 -13.98 23.20
CA GLN A 275 -14.36 -13.44 21.94
C GLN A 275 -13.26 -13.54 20.88
N VAL A 276 -13.64 -13.96 19.68
CA VAL A 276 -12.75 -14.01 18.51
C VAL A 276 -13.42 -13.35 17.31
N SER A 277 -12.62 -12.79 16.42
CA SER A 277 -13.10 -12.18 15.18
C SER A 277 -12.30 -12.62 13.97
N SER A 278 -12.96 -12.74 12.83
CA SER A 278 -12.33 -13.00 11.54
C SER A 278 -12.85 -12.05 10.47
N TYR A 279 -11.98 -11.61 9.57
CA TYR A 279 -12.34 -10.79 8.42
C TYR A 279 -12.31 -11.64 7.16
N LEU A 280 -13.43 -11.69 6.44
CA LEU A 280 -13.57 -12.48 5.23
C LEU A 280 -14.16 -11.64 4.10
N SER A 281 -13.68 -11.88 2.87
CA SER A 281 -14.20 -11.29 1.63
C SER A 281 -15.03 -12.32 0.89
N LEU A 282 -16.32 -12.42 1.22
CA LEU A 282 -17.22 -13.46 0.69
C LEU A 282 -17.94 -13.09 -0.61
N LEU A 283 -18.06 -11.80 -0.89
CA LEU A 283 -18.84 -11.27 -2.01
C LEU A 283 -17.91 -10.69 -3.07
N SER A 284 -18.35 -10.71 -4.33
CA SER A 284 -17.69 -9.89 -5.35
C SER A 284 -17.83 -8.40 -4.99
N GLN A 285 -16.81 -7.60 -5.31
CA GLN A 285 -16.77 -6.16 -5.01
C GLN A 285 -18.02 -5.39 -5.49
N PRO A 286 -18.54 -5.57 -6.71
CA PRO A 286 -19.79 -4.90 -7.11
C PRO A 286 -20.99 -5.33 -6.26
N ARG A 287 -21.13 -6.63 -5.95
CA ARG A 287 -22.25 -7.13 -5.11
C ARG A 287 -22.13 -6.62 -3.68
N TYR A 288 -20.94 -6.64 -3.10
CA TYR A 288 -20.69 -6.11 -1.76
C TYR A 288 -21.03 -4.63 -1.68
N SER A 289 -20.55 -3.83 -2.64
CA SER A 289 -20.77 -2.39 -2.65
C SER A 289 -22.22 -1.99 -2.86
N ALA A 290 -22.94 -2.68 -3.75
CA ALA A 290 -24.38 -2.46 -3.92
C ALA A 290 -25.14 -2.73 -2.61
N LEU A 291 -24.89 -3.89 -1.98
CA LEU A 291 -25.52 -4.26 -0.70
C LEU A 291 -25.16 -3.27 0.41
N LEU A 292 -23.90 -2.83 0.48
CA LEU A 292 -23.46 -1.86 1.48
C LEU A 292 -24.11 -0.50 1.29
N ILE A 293 -24.17 0.01 0.05
CA ILE A 293 -24.79 1.29 -0.27
C ILE A 293 -26.28 1.26 0.06
N ARG A 294 -26.99 0.19 -0.32
CA ARG A 294 -28.40 -0.01 0.05
C ARG A 294 -28.59 -0.07 1.56
N HIS A 295 -27.75 -0.82 2.26
CA HIS A 295 -27.78 -0.93 3.72
C HIS A 295 -27.64 0.45 4.38
N VAL A 296 -26.69 1.26 3.90
CA VAL A 296 -26.47 2.62 4.40
C VAL A 296 -27.62 3.56 4.06
N LEU A 297 -28.14 3.55 2.82
CA LEU A 297 -29.32 4.33 2.43
C LEU A 297 -30.54 3.99 3.29
N ALA A 298 -30.80 2.70 3.51
CA ALA A 298 -31.89 2.24 4.35
C ALA A 298 -31.75 2.71 5.80
N SER A 299 -30.51 2.76 6.33
CA SER A 299 -30.25 3.30 7.67
C SER A 299 -30.59 4.79 7.81
N HIS A 300 -30.62 5.54 6.71
CA HIS A 300 -31.08 6.93 6.62
C HIS A 300 -32.56 7.05 6.24
N GLY A 301 -33.29 5.94 6.17
CA GLY A 301 -34.68 5.91 5.74
C GLY A 301 -34.87 6.26 4.26
N ILE A 302 -33.89 5.97 3.41
CA ILE A 302 -33.97 6.11 1.95
C ILE A 302 -34.16 4.72 1.34
N THR A 303 -35.24 4.52 0.57
CA THR A 303 -35.48 3.28 -0.18
C THR A 303 -35.09 3.42 -1.64
N VAL A 304 -34.48 2.38 -2.21
CA VAL A 304 -34.21 2.26 -3.66
C VAL A 304 -35.03 1.09 -4.19
N GLU A 305 -35.92 1.35 -5.13
CA GLU A 305 -36.95 0.39 -5.55
C GLU A 305 -36.51 -0.50 -6.70
N GLY A 306 -35.69 0.04 -7.59
CA GLY A 306 -35.12 -0.69 -8.71
C GLY A 306 -34.05 -1.69 -8.27
N GLN A 307 -33.47 -2.36 -9.27
CA GLN A 307 -32.45 -3.39 -9.11
C GLN A 307 -31.04 -2.80 -9.04
N ASP A 308 -30.07 -3.68 -8.79
CA ASP A 308 -28.65 -3.34 -8.90
C ASP A 308 -28.16 -3.64 -10.32
N SER A 309 -27.46 -2.70 -10.93
CA SER A 309 -26.85 -2.90 -12.25
C SER A 309 -25.46 -2.26 -12.35
N LEU A 310 -24.68 -2.71 -13.33
CA LEU A 310 -23.36 -2.16 -13.64
C LEU A 310 -23.44 -1.47 -15.01
N ALA A 311 -23.22 -0.16 -15.03
CA ALA A 311 -23.20 0.63 -16.25
C ALA A 311 -22.46 1.94 -16.02
N SER A 312 -21.96 2.56 -17.10
CA SER A 312 -21.40 3.91 -17.03
C SER A 312 -22.50 4.92 -16.73
N SER A 313 -22.20 5.93 -15.90
CA SER A 313 -23.15 6.99 -15.61
C SER A 313 -23.27 7.92 -16.83
N PRO A 314 -24.49 8.32 -17.25
CA PRO A 314 -24.69 9.22 -18.38
C PRO A 314 -23.96 10.55 -18.23
N ASP A 315 -23.51 11.14 -19.34
CA ASP A 315 -22.79 12.43 -19.35
C ASP A 315 -23.67 13.58 -18.80
N GLN A 316 -24.97 13.51 -19.05
CA GLN A 316 -25.96 14.48 -18.60
C GLN A 316 -26.50 14.21 -17.18
N ALA A 317 -26.01 13.18 -16.48
CA ALA A 317 -26.46 12.89 -15.12
C ALA A 317 -26.11 14.03 -14.17
N THR A 318 -27.06 14.42 -13.33
CA THR A 318 -26.90 15.50 -12.34
C THR A 318 -26.16 14.99 -11.12
N LEU A 319 -25.07 15.66 -10.73
CA LEU A 319 -24.36 15.37 -9.49
C LEU A 319 -25.22 15.77 -8.28
N LEU A 320 -25.59 14.78 -7.46
CA LEU A 320 -26.35 15.01 -6.22
C LEU A 320 -25.43 15.36 -5.06
N LEU A 321 -24.32 14.61 -4.92
CA LEU A 321 -23.25 14.85 -3.96
C LEU A 321 -21.95 14.15 -4.37
N ARG A 322 -20.85 14.55 -3.75
CA ARG A 322 -19.52 13.97 -3.93
C ARG A 322 -18.90 13.61 -2.58
N SER A 323 -18.51 12.34 -2.43
CA SER A 323 -17.70 11.87 -1.30
C SER A 323 -16.22 12.01 -1.64
N ARG A 324 -15.50 12.86 -0.92
CA ARG A 324 -14.04 13.03 -1.06
C ARG A 324 -13.29 12.17 -0.04
N SER A 325 -12.19 11.55 -0.45
CA SER A 325 -11.30 10.79 0.45
C SER A 325 -10.50 11.70 1.38
N PRO A 326 -9.89 11.16 2.46
CA PRO A 326 -8.65 11.73 3.01
C PRO A 326 -7.56 11.87 1.93
N ASP A 327 -6.56 12.68 2.21
CA ASP A 327 -5.44 12.90 1.31
C ASP A 327 -4.57 11.64 1.09
N LEU A 328 -3.76 11.67 0.04
CA LEU A 328 -2.87 10.56 -0.32
C LEU A 328 -1.83 10.27 0.77
N ALA A 329 -1.32 11.29 1.48
CA ALA A 329 -0.41 11.09 2.60
C ALA A 329 -1.05 10.22 3.71
N THR A 330 -2.32 10.45 4.01
CA THR A 330 -3.11 9.63 4.94
C THR A 330 -3.27 8.20 4.42
N MET A 331 -3.53 8.02 3.12
CA MET A 331 -3.63 6.68 2.52
C MET A 331 -2.30 5.92 2.56
N VAL A 332 -1.19 6.60 2.29
CA VAL A 332 0.17 6.06 2.40
C VAL A 332 0.46 5.60 3.82
N ARG A 333 0.06 6.39 4.83
CA ARG A 333 0.13 5.99 6.24
C ARG A 333 -0.64 4.71 6.52
N ASP A 334 -1.89 4.62 6.10
CA ASP A 334 -2.71 3.42 6.35
C ASP A 334 -2.16 2.19 5.62
N ILE A 335 -1.69 2.34 4.38
CA ILE A 335 -1.03 1.29 3.61
C ILE A 335 0.20 0.77 4.37
N ASN A 336 1.07 1.66 4.85
CA ASN A 336 2.35 1.26 5.42
C ASN A 336 2.23 0.77 6.88
N LYS A 337 1.40 1.40 7.72
CA LYS A 337 1.17 0.99 9.11
C LYS A 337 0.53 -0.39 9.21
N TRP A 338 -0.53 -0.61 8.44
CA TRP A 338 -1.33 -1.84 8.50
C TRP A 338 -0.95 -2.84 7.41
N SER A 339 -0.02 -2.48 6.54
CA SER A 339 0.46 -3.32 5.44
C SER A 339 -0.66 -3.79 4.49
N SER A 340 -1.65 -2.93 4.24
CA SER A 340 -2.85 -3.28 3.46
C SER A 340 -2.49 -3.59 1.99
N ASN A 341 -2.76 -4.83 1.56
CA ASN A 341 -2.49 -5.28 0.20
C ASN A 341 -3.42 -4.61 -0.82
N VAL A 342 -4.73 -4.68 -0.59
CA VAL A 342 -5.73 -4.13 -1.51
C VAL A 342 -5.54 -2.63 -1.71
N MET A 343 -5.21 -1.87 -0.65
CA MET A 343 -4.95 -0.44 -0.75
C MET A 343 -3.68 -0.13 -1.57
N ALA A 344 -2.60 -0.91 -1.41
CA ALA A 344 -1.39 -0.73 -2.21
C ALA A 344 -1.63 -1.06 -3.69
N ARG A 345 -2.44 -2.10 -3.97
CA ARG A 345 -2.83 -2.47 -5.33
C ARG A 345 -3.72 -1.41 -5.96
N GLN A 346 -4.67 -0.87 -5.20
CA GLN A 346 -5.48 0.29 -5.58
C GLN A 346 -4.62 1.52 -5.90
N MET A 347 -3.59 1.79 -5.10
CA MET A 347 -2.66 2.90 -5.33
C MET A 347 -1.91 2.72 -6.65
N LEU A 348 -1.44 1.51 -6.96
CA LEU A 348 -0.79 1.21 -8.24
C LEU A 348 -1.74 1.46 -9.42
N LEU A 349 -3.00 1.01 -9.34
CA LEU A 349 -4.01 1.30 -10.36
C LEU A 349 -4.27 2.80 -10.49
N THR A 350 -4.30 3.53 -9.37
CA THR A 350 -4.50 4.99 -9.39
C THR A 350 -3.36 5.67 -10.15
N ILE A 351 -2.09 5.31 -9.88
CA ILE A 351 -0.94 5.85 -10.64
C ILE A 351 -1.14 5.60 -12.14
N GLY A 352 -1.57 4.40 -12.52
CA GLY A 352 -1.81 4.06 -13.93
C GLY A 352 -2.98 4.79 -14.57
N ALA A 353 -4.11 4.92 -13.87
CA ALA A 353 -5.28 5.63 -14.37
C ALA A 353 -5.00 7.12 -14.59
N GLU A 354 -4.22 7.73 -13.69
CA GLU A 354 -3.89 9.16 -13.77
C GLU A 354 -2.78 9.46 -14.80
N LEU A 355 -1.83 8.54 -15.02
CA LEU A 355 -0.63 8.80 -15.84
C LEU A 355 -0.57 8.02 -17.16
N GLY A 356 -1.34 6.94 -17.31
CA GLY A 356 -1.32 6.06 -18.49
C GLY A 356 -1.95 6.69 -19.74
N GLY A 357 -2.80 7.69 -19.56
CA GLY A 357 -3.50 8.37 -20.64
C GLY A 357 -4.54 7.50 -21.35
N GLU A 358 -5.11 8.03 -22.44
CA GLU A 358 -6.24 7.39 -23.13
C GLU A 358 -5.86 6.04 -23.78
N GLN A 359 -4.62 5.91 -24.24
CA GLN A 359 -4.14 4.72 -24.96
C GLN A 359 -3.82 3.52 -24.05
N ALA A 360 -3.68 3.76 -22.74
CA ALA A 360 -3.51 2.67 -21.77
C ALA A 360 -4.74 1.75 -21.79
N LYS A 361 -4.49 0.45 -21.86
CA LYS A 361 -5.51 -0.61 -21.86
C LYS A 361 -5.63 -1.34 -20.51
N ASP A 362 -4.59 -1.25 -19.68
CA ASP A 362 -4.53 -1.83 -18.34
C ASP A 362 -3.77 -0.86 -17.43
N ASP A 363 -4.48 -0.26 -16.46
CA ASP A 363 -3.93 0.72 -15.54
C ASP A 363 -2.88 0.09 -14.62
N ARG A 364 -2.93 -1.22 -14.37
CA ARG A 364 -1.86 -1.90 -13.62
C ARG A 364 -0.53 -1.83 -14.37
N VAL A 365 -0.55 -2.10 -15.67
CA VAL A 365 0.65 -2.04 -16.53
C VAL A 365 1.14 -0.60 -16.62
N ALA A 366 0.24 0.35 -16.91
CA ALA A 366 0.59 1.76 -16.97
C ALA A 366 1.18 2.28 -15.65
N GLY A 367 0.65 1.85 -14.51
CA GLY A 367 1.18 2.20 -13.19
C GLY A 367 2.58 1.65 -12.95
N ILE A 368 2.86 0.41 -13.39
CA ILE A 368 4.21 -0.18 -13.31
C ILE A 368 5.19 0.59 -14.20
N GLU A 369 4.81 0.88 -15.44
CA GLU A 369 5.63 1.66 -16.38
C GLU A 369 5.94 3.06 -15.84
N ALA A 370 4.94 3.73 -15.25
CA ALA A 370 5.13 5.03 -14.61
C ALA A 370 6.15 4.97 -13.45
N ILE A 371 6.10 3.91 -12.62
CA ILE A 371 7.09 3.71 -11.56
C ILE A 371 8.49 3.46 -12.12
N HIS A 372 8.64 2.66 -13.19
CA HIS A 372 9.94 2.44 -13.82
C HIS A 372 10.51 3.72 -14.44
N HIS A 373 9.70 4.52 -15.14
CA HIS A 373 10.12 5.82 -15.66
C HIS A 373 10.51 6.79 -14.54
N TRP A 374 9.75 6.80 -13.44
CA TRP A 374 10.08 7.60 -12.27
C TRP A 374 11.41 7.21 -11.63
N LEU A 375 11.67 5.90 -11.45
CA LEU A 375 12.95 5.40 -10.95
C LEU A 375 14.12 5.79 -11.87
N GLN A 376 13.94 5.64 -13.19
CA GLN A 376 14.94 6.01 -14.19
C GLN A 376 15.25 7.52 -14.13
N ALA A 377 14.22 8.38 -14.01
CA ALA A 377 14.40 9.82 -13.89
C ALA A 377 15.14 10.23 -12.61
N LYS A 378 15.11 9.39 -11.56
CA LYS A 378 15.90 9.56 -10.33
C LYS A 378 17.30 8.95 -10.41
N GLY A 379 17.68 8.36 -11.55
CA GLY A 379 18.97 7.69 -11.72
C GLY A 379 19.09 6.36 -10.97
N ILE A 380 17.97 5.76 -10.54
CA ILE A 380 17.95 4.45 -9.89
C ILE A 380 17.83 3.37 -10.97
N ASP A 381 18.78 2.44 -10.99
CA ASP A 381 18.71 1.29 -11.90
C ASP A 381 17.60 0.33 -11.47
N SER A 382 16.52 0.28 -12.25
CA SER A 382 15.39 -0.62 -12.02
C SER A 382 15.55 -1.98 -12.71
N LYS A 383 16.72 -2.30 -13.30
CA LYS A 383 16.98 -3.62 -13.86
C LYS A 383 16.83 -4.70 -12.80
N GLY A 384 16.07 -5.74 -13.12
CA GLY A 384 15.79 -6.85 -12.20
C GLY A 384 14.77 -6.54 -11.09
N LEU A 385 14.29 -5.30 -10.96
CA LEU A 385 13.11 -4.98 -10.17
C LEU A 385 11.88 -5.51 -10.92
N VAL A 386 11.07 -6.32 -10.23
CA VAL A 386 9.83 -6.88 -10.79
C VAL A 386 8.67 -6.45 -9.91
N ILE A 387 7.85 -5.54 -10.42
CA ILE A 387 6.61 -5.07 -9.80
C ILE A 387 5.44 -5.73 -10.52
N GLU A 388 4.63 -6.50 -9.80
CA GLU A 388 3.45 -7.15 -10.39
C GLU A 388 2.13 -6.47 -9.97
N ASN A 389 2.05 -6.09 -8.70
CA ASN A 389 0.82 -5.59 -8.08
C ASN A 389 1.03 -4.45 -7.05
N GLY A 390 2.27 -4.01 -6.82
CA GLY A 390 2.60 -2.93 -5.87
C GLY A 390 2.50 -3.27 -4.37
N SER A 391 1.88 -4.40 -4.01
CA SER A 391 1.78 -4.85 -2.61
C SER A 391 2.94 -5.75 -2.17
N GLY A 392 3.60 -6.42 -3.12
CA GLY A 392 4.61 -7.43 -2.85
C GLY A 392 4.05 -8.79 -2.43
N LEU A 393 2.77 -9.06 -2.70
CA LEU A 393 2.14 -10.36 -2.45
C LEU A 393 2.64 -11.46 -3.42
N SER A 394 3.08 -11.08 -4.62
CA SER A 394 3.54 -12.03 -5.65
C SER A 394 4.88 -12.67 -5.29
N ARG A 395 4.98 -14.00 -5.51
CA ARG A 395 6.23 -14.78 -5.43
C ARG A 395 7.21 -14.44 -6.55
N ASN A 396 6.74 -13.80 -7.62
CA ASN A 396 7.56 -13.36 -8.76
C ASN A 396 8.13 -11.96 -8.56
N SER A 397 7.67 -11.21 -7.56
CA SER A 397 8.24 -9.89 -7.26
C SER A 397 9.72 -10.03 -6.92
N ARG A 398 10.54 -9.09 -7.40
CA ARG A 398 11.99 -9.06 -7.18
C ARG A 398 12.41 -7.64 -6.87
N MET A 399 13.34 -7.48 -5.93
CA MET A 399 14.01 -6.21 -5.61
C MET A 399 15.35 -6.55 -4.97
N THR A 400 16.39 -5.74 -5.21
CA THR A 400 17.67 -5.85 -4.51
C THR A 400 17.67 -4.97 -3.26
N ALA A 401 18.50 -5.30 -2.25
CA ALA A 401 18.62 -4.44 -1.07
C ALA A 401 19.21 -3.07 -1.43
N ARG A 402 20.11 -3.03 -2.43
CA ARG A 402 20.67 -1.79 -2.98
C ARG A 402 19.60 -0.88 -3.57
N GLN A 403 18.74 -1.39 -4.45
CA GLN A 403 17.62 -0.63 -5.01
C GLN A 403 16.71 -0.06 -3.91
N GLY A 404 16.36 -0.90 -2.93
CA GLY A 404 15.52 -0.47 -1.82
C GLY A 404 16.15 0.65 -1.00
N VAL A 405 17.44 0.58 -0.69
CA VAL A 405 18.11 1.61 0.10
C VAL A 405 18.31 2.90 -0.69
N GLU A 406 18.59 2.83 -1.99
CA GLU A 406 18.68 4.00 -2.88
C GLU A 406 17.34 4.75 -2.94
N ILE A 407 16.22 4.02 -3.02
CA ILE A 407 14.87 4.61 -2.94
C ILE A 407 14.66 5.32 -1.60
N LEU A 408 15.09 4.73 -0.49
CA LEU A 408 15.00 5.37 0.84
C LEU A 408 15.91 6.60 0.94
N GLN A 409 17.13 6.56 0.40
CA GLN A 409 18.02 7.74 0.37
C GLN A 409 17.41 8.89 -0.44
N GLN A 410 16.80 8.59 -1.58
CA GLN A 410 16.05 9.58 -2.36
C GLN A 410 14.87 10.13 -1.55
N ALA A 411 14.10 9.27 -0.90
CA ALA A 411 12.96 9.70 -0.08
C ALA A 411 13.37 10.59 1.10
N TRP A 412 14.48 10.28 1.76
CA TRP A 412 15.04 11.09 2.85
C TRP A 412 15.35 12.52 2.43
N ASN A 413 15.83 12.71 1.20
CA ASN A 413 16.18 14.01 0.65
C ASN A 413 15.03 14.69 -0.12
N SER A 414 13.85 14.05 -0.16
CA SER A 414 12.69 14.58 -0.87
C SER A 414 11.86 15.54 -0.01
N PRO A 415 11.06 16.43 -0.61
CA PRO A 415 10.06 17.22 0.11
C PRO A 415 9.03 16.39 0.89
N TYR A 416 8.87 15.10 0.53
CA TYR A 416 7.90 14.17 1.14
C TYR A 416 8.54 13.24 2.18
N ALA A 417 9.78 13.52 2.62
CA ALA A 417 10.48 12.73 3.62
C ALA A 417 9.65 12.52 4.88
N SER A 418 9.01 13.58 5.39
CA SER A 418 8.15 13.53 6.57
C SER A 418 6.93 12.63 6.37
N ASP A 419 6.29 12.67 5.19
CA ASP A 419 5.09 11.87 4.90
C ASP A 419 5.43 10.38 4.86
N LEU A 420 6.47 10.00 4.12
CA LEU A 420 6.90 8.61 4.03
C LEU A 420 7.41 8.11 5.39
N LEU A 421 8.22 8.90 6.10
CA LEU A 421 8.71 8.55 7.43
C LEU A 421 7.53 8.36 8.41
N ALA A 422 6.57 9.29 8.44
CA ALA A 422 5.39 9.22 9.29
C ALA A 422 4.53 7.98 9.01
N SER A 423 4.52 7.49 7.77
CA SER A 423 3.72 6.36 7.32
C SER A 423 4.15 4.99 7.87
N MET A 424 5.44 4.82 8.22
CA MET A 424 5.99 3.52 8.58
C MET A 424 5.78 3.15 10.06
N PRO A 425 5.58 1.86 10.40
CA PRO A 425 5.48 1.37 11.78
C PRO A 425 6.68 1.78 12.65
N ILE A 426 6.43 2.16 13.90
CA ILE A 426 7.45 2.62 14.84
C ILE A 426 7.87 1.47 15.76
N ILE A 427 9.17 1.27 15.92
CA ILE A 427 9.75 0.22 16.77
C ILE A 427 9.14 0.25 18.17
N ALA A 428 8.64 -0.91 18.60
CA ALA A 428 8.03 -1.17 19.91
C ALA A 428 6.79 -0.33 20.26
N LEU A 429 6.22 0.44 19.31
CA LEU A 429 5.08 1.33 19.57
C LEU A 429 3.83 0.96 18.76
N ASP A 430 3.93 0.79 17.43
CA ASP A 430 2.74 0.59 16.60
C ASP A 430 2.95 -0.30 15.37
N GLY A 431 1.82 -0.58 14.69
CA GLY A 431 1.77 -1.38 13.47
C GLY A 431 2.45 -2.75 13.64
N THR A 432 3.11 -3.20 12.59
CA THR A 432 3.81 -4.50 12.57
C THR A 432 5.10 -4.53 13.40
N MET A 433 5.52 -3.40 13.98
CA MET A 433 6.69 -3.30 14.87
C MET A 433 6.33 -3.19 16.36
N ALA A 434 5.04 -3.07 16.71
CA ALA A 434 4.57 -2.84 18.08
C ALA A 434 5.08 -3.86 19.13
N LYS A 435 5.31 -5.11 18.71
CA LYS A 435 5.80 -6.20 19.56
C LYS A 435 7.27 -6.56 19.35
N ARG A 436 7.98 -5.86 18.45
CA ARG A 436 9.38 -6.15 18.09
C ARG A 436 10.32 -5.19 18.81
N LEU A 437 11.49 -5.70 19.21
CA LEU A 437 12.57 -4.92 19.85
C LEU A 437 12.10 -4.12 21.09
N ARG A 438 11.21 -4.70 21.91
CA ARG A 438 10.88 -4.15 23.23
C ARG A 438 12.06 -4.34 24.17
N ASN A 439 12.28 -3.39 25.07
CA ASN A 439 13.34 -3.45 26.09
C ASN A 439 14.77 -3.55 25.52
N THR A 440 15.01 -3.09 24.29
CA THR A 440 16.34 -3.11 23.65
C THR A 440 17.03 -1.74 23.61
N GLY A 441 16.35 -0.68 24.04
CA GLY A 441 16.76 0.71 23.85
C GLY A 441 16.26 1.37 22.55
N LEU A 442 15.75 0.59 21.57
CA LEU A 442 15.29 1.13 20.28
C LEU A 442 13.83 1.64 20.26
N GLN A 443 13.12 1.67 21.38
CA GLN A 443 11.70 2.07 21.41
C GLN A 443 11.54 3.50 20.88
N GLY A 444 10.75 3.66 19.81
CA GLY A 444 10.56 4.96 19.16
C GLY A 444 11.70 5.43 18.25
N LEU A 445 12.83 4.71 18.18
CA LEU A 445 14.05 5.14 17.49
C LEU A 445 14.18 4.63 16.04
N GLY A 446 13.16 3.94 15.54
CA GLY A 446 13.14 3.48 14.16
C GLY A 446 11.74 3.40 13.60
N ARG A 447 11.65 3.55 12.29
CA ARG A 447 10.44 3.51 11.49
C ARG A 447 10.62 2.55 10.33
N ILE A 448 10.02 1.38 10.45
CA ILE A 448 10.36 0.20 9.66
C ILE A 448 9.10 -0.42 9.08
N LYS A 449 9.01 -0.47 7.76
CA LYS A 449 8.07 -1.33 7.04
C LYS A 449 8.56 -2.77 7.10
N THR A 450 7.66 -3.68 7.45
CA THR A 450 7.95 -5.12 7.44
C THR A 450 7.34 -5.81 6.22
N GLY A 451 7.91 -6.96 5.84
CA GLY A 451 7.32 -7.89 4.89
C GLY A 451 7.39 -9.33 5.38
N SER A 452 6.32 -10.07 5.15
CA SER A 452 6.19 -11.48 5.53
C SER A 452 5.42 -12.24 4.46
N LEU A 453 5.99 -13.35 4.02
CA LEU A 453 5.31 -14.43 3.29
C LEU A 453 5.80 -15.76 3.90
N GLU A 454 5.27 -16.91 3.50
CA GLU A 454 5.70 -18.25 4.02
C GLU A 454 7.23 -18.38 4.17
N ASN A 455 7.96 -18.12 3.08
CA ASN A 455 9.41 -18.28 2.96
C ASN A 455 10.19 -16.95 2.87
N VAL A 456 9.56 -15.84 3.30
CA VAL A 456 10.17 -14.50 3.20
C VAL A 456 9.95 -13.72 4.49
N ARG A 457 11.00 -13.09 4.99
CA ARG A 457 10.93 -12.02 5.99
C ARG A 457 11.74 -10.84 5.49
N SER A 458 11.24 -9.62 5.64
CA SER A 458 11.96 -8.42 5.22
C SER A 458 11.66 -7.21 6.09
N ILE A 459 12.59 -6.27 6.12
CA ILE A 459 12.44 -4.94 6.70
C ILE A 459 13.01 -3.89 5.75
N ALA A 460 12.39 -2.71 5.75
CA ALA A 460 12.90 -1.53 5.06
C ALA A 460 12.46 -0.27 5.81
N GLY A 461 13.33 0.72 5.94
CA GLY A 461 12.99 2.00 6.53
C GLY A 461 14.19 2.66 7.18
N TYR A 462 13.93 3.42 8.25
CA TYR A 462 14.94 4.23 8.93
C TYR A 462 15.12 3.81 10.38
N SER A 463 16.35 3.86 10.87
CA SER A 463 16.67 3.71 12.30
C SER A 463 17.70 4.74 12.70
N ARG A 464 17.76 5.02 13.99
CA ARG A 464 18.82 5.81 14.61
C ARG A 464 19.72 4.91 15.46
N ASP A 465 21.00 5.24 15.57
CA ASP A 465 21.93 4.56 16.48
C ASP A 465 22.19 5.33 17.79
N ASP A 466 23.00 4.76 18.68
CA ASP A 466 23.38 5.35 19.96
C ASP A 466 24.30 6.59 19.85
N LYS A 467 24.78 6.89 18.64
CA LYS A 467 25.58 8.07 18.28
C LYS A 467 24.77 9.12 17.50
N ASP A 468 23.44 8.99 17.45
CA ASP A 468 22.51 9.87 16.74
C ASP A 468 22.67 9.84 15.19
N THR A 469 23.38 8.86 14.65
CA THR A 469 23.46 8.61 13.20
C THR A 469 22.13 8.05 12.72
N HIS A 470 21.56 8.65 11.69
CA HIS A 470 20.39 8.12 11.00
C HIS A 470 20.82 7.15 9.90
N TRP A 471 20.12 6.03 9.78
CA TRP A 471 20.41 4.96 8.83
C TRP A 471 19.19 4.66 7.97
N ALA A 472 19.38 4.57 6.65
CA ALA A 472 18.46 3.86 5.75
C ALA A 472 18.85 2.39 5.72
N ILE A 473 17.88 1.50 5.87
CA ILE A 473 18.14 0.06 6.01
C ILE A 473 17.14 -0.70 5.17
N VAL A 474 17.63 -1.66 4.38
CA VAL A 474 16.83 -2.67 3.69
C VAL A 474 17.48 -4.03 3.92
N ALA A 475 16.70 -4.98 4.44
CA ALA A 475 17.17 -6.34 4.68
C ALA A 475 16.07 -7.35 4.34
N MET A 476 16.44 -8.40 3.61
CA MET A 476 15.56 -9.44 3.12
C MET A 476 16.14 -10.81 3.42
N VAL A 477 15.31 -11.68 3.99
CA VAL A 477 15.60 -13.09 4.23
C VAL A 477 14.64 -13.93 3.39
N ASN A 478 15.17 -14.64 2.40
CA ASN A 478 14.43 -15.65 1.65
C ASN A 478 14.96 -17.02 2.04
N ASN A 479 14.15 -17.80 2.77
CA ASN A 479 14.54 -19.11 3.27
C ASN A 479 13.30 -20.01 3.44
N ASN A 480 13.45 -21.33 3.37
CA ASN A 480 12.35 -22.26 3.58
C ASN A 480 12.67 -23.23 4.75
N PRO A 481 12.06 -23.05 5.95
CA PRO A 481 11.14 -21.98 6.35
C PRO A 481 11.86 -20.67 6.74
N ALA A 482 11.19 -19.51 6.58
CA ALA A 482 11.76 -18.19 6.95
C ALA A 482 11.41 -17.72 8.38
N TRP A 483 10.84 -18.58 9.21
CA TRP A 483 10.42 -18.23 10.59
C TRP A 483 11.51 -17.54 11.43
N ASN A 484 12.73 -18.07 11.39
CA ASN A 484 13.92 -17.52 12.04
C ASN A 484 14.41 -16.20 11.42
N GLY A 485 13.98 -15.86 10.20
CA GLY A 485 14.39 -14.65 9.51
C GLY A 485 14.07 -13.39 10.30
N GLN A 486 12.96 -13.35 11.05
CA GLN A 486 12.63 -12.18 11.87
C GLN A 486 13.71 -11.90 12.93
N GLY A 487 14.26 -12.93 13.56
CA GLY A 487 15.34 -12.79 14.54
C GLY A 487 16.61 -12.18 13.94
N VAL A 488 16.97 -12.58 12.71
CA VAL A 488 18.08 -11.99 11.96
C VAL A 488 17.83 -10.51 11.69
N LEU A 489 16.64 -10.14 11.22
CA LEU A 489 16.30 -8.75 10.91
C LEU A 489 16.27 -7.86 12.17
N ASP A 490 15.76 -8.38 13.29
CA ASP A 490 15.79 -7.69 14.58
C ASP A 490 17.23 -7.55 15.11
N ARG A 491 18.09 -8.57 14.91
CA ARG A 491 19.52 -8.50 15.27
C ARG A 491 20.26 -7.44 14.46
N ILE A 492 19.95 -7.27 13.18
CA ILE A 492 20.53 -6.21 12.33
C ILE A 492 20.23 -4.83 12.93
N LEU A 493 18.95 -4.54 13.23
CA LEU A 493 18.54 -3.26 13.84
C LEU A 493 19.19 -3.05 15.21
N TYR A 494 19.21 -4.09 16.05
CA TYR A 494 19.86 -4.06 17.36
C TYR A 494 21.35 -3.75 17.25
N SER A 495 22.05 -4.43 16.32
CA SER A 495 23.49 -4.28 16.14
C SER A 495 23.84 -2.90 15.58
N LEU A 496 23.06 -2.39 14.62
CA LEU A 496 23.23 -1.02 14.14
C LEU A 496 23.12 0.00 15.26
N TYR A 497 22.17 -0.19 16.19
CA TYR A 497 21.97 0.75 17.28
C TYR A 497 23.10 0.74 18.31
N HIS A 498 23.54 -0.43 18.76
CA HIS A 498 24.53 -0.58 19.85
C HIS A 498 25.99 -0.66 19.40
N ARG A 499 26.21 -1.03 18.14
CA ARG A 499 27.55 -1.26 17.55
C ARG A 499 27.57 -0.77 16.10
N PRO A 500 27.24 0.51 15.83
CA PRO A 500 27.20 1.02 14.47
C PRO A 500 28.59 0.94 13.80
N PRO A 501 28.67 0.47 12.55
CA PRO A 501 29.90 0.53 11.78
C PRO A 501 30.23 2.00 11.50
N THR A 502 31.45 2.42 11.84
CA THR A 502 31.88 3.81 11.72
C THR A 502 33.09 3.92 10.81
N LEU A 503 33.23 5.07 10.15
CA LEU A 503 34.45 5.38 9.41
C LEU A 503 35.62 5.55 10.39
N PRO A 504 36.86 5.19 9.99
CA PRO A 504 38.06 5.52 10.75
C PRO A 504 38.11 7.03 11.03
N SER A 505 38.59 7.42 12.21
CA SER A 505 38.62 8.82 12.68
C SER A 505 39.27 9.81 11.70
N SER A 506 40.22 9.37 10.86
CA SER A 506 40.88 10.18 9.82
C SER A 506 40.00 10.44 8.58
N ALA A 507 39.02 9.58 8.30
CA ALA A 507 38.10 9.72 7.16
C ALA A 507 36.84 10.52 7.55
N ALA A 508 36.39 10.43 8.80
CA ALA A 508 35.27 11.21 9.32
C ALA A 508 35.52 12.74 9.24
N ALA A 509 36.77 13.18 9.36
CA ALA A 509 37.16 14.59 9.24
C ALA A 509 36.99 15.15 7.81
N LYS A 510 37.06 14.31 6.76
CA LYS A 510 36.87 14.73 5.35
C LYS A 510 35.41 14.74 4.92
N ALA A 511 34.54 13.97 5.56
CA ALA A 511 33.11 13.91 5.22
C ALA A 511 32.29 15.07 5.83
N ALA A 512 32.88 15.82 6.77
CA ALA A 512 32.24 16.93 7.48
C ALA A 512 32.53 18.32 6.87
N GLU A 513 33.32 18.42 5.80
CA GLU A 513 33.53 19.68 5.09
C GLU A 513 32.36 19.95 4.13
N PRO A 514 31.64 21.08 4.26
CA PRO A 514 30.70 21.52 3.23
C PRO A 514 31.49 21.79 1.96
N SER A 515 31.01 21.30 0.82
CA SER A 515 31.56 21.65 -0.49
C SER A 515 31.41 23.17 -0.71
N ALA A 516 32.47 23.92 -0.41
CA ALA A 516 32.57 25.32 -0.75
C ALA A 516 32.86 25.45 -2.27
N GLY A 517 31.93 26.02 -3.02
CA GLY A 517 32.04 26.37 -4.45
C GLY A 517 30.93 25.70 -5.26
N ALA A 518 30.03 26.40 -5.96
CA ALA A 518 30.12 27.70 -6.60
C ALA A 518 28.85 28.55 -6.38
N ILE A 519 29.06 29.86 -6.23
CA ILE A 519 28.06 30.92 -6.40
C ILE A 519 27.87 31.16 -7.91
#